data_AF-A0A537XUY8-F1
#
_entry.id   AF-A0A537XUY8-F1
#
_cell.length_a   1.000
_cell.length_b   1.000
_cell.length_c   1.000
_cell.angle_alpha   90.00
_cell.angle_beta   90.00
_cell.angle_gamma   90.00
#
_symmetry.space_group_name_H-M   'P 1'
#
loop_
_entity.id
_entity.type
_entity.pdbx_description
1 polymer ?
#
loop_
_entity_poly.entity_id
_entity_poly.type
_entity_poly.pdbx_seq_one_letter_code
_entity_poly.pdbx_strand_id
1 'polypeptide(L)' 'MRSVRICAKMRCTDEAVATVGLSYERRVVVIGDLVPEPNPNLVDLCSQHVERLRPPVGWRVLDERAPVPTAHP' A
#
# COMPACT_ATOMS: atom_id res chain seq x y z
N MET A 1 10.64 -3.26 20.09
CA MET A 1 9.21 -3.44 19.77
C MET A 1 9.00 -3.09 18.31
N ARG A 2 8.80 -4.05 17.42
CA ARG A 2 8.39 -3.76 16.04
C ARG A 2 6.90 -3.48 16.11
N SER A 3 6.50 -2.21 16.06
CA SER A 3 5.09 -1.86 15.92
C SER A 3 4.64 -2.35 14.55
N VAL A 4 3.97 -3.51 14.55
CA VAL A 4 3.44 -4.08 13.32
C VAL A 4 2.40 -3.11 12.79
N ARG A 5 2.61 -2.60 11.57
CA ARG A 5 1.66 -1.67 10.97
C ARG A 5 0.46 -2.47 10.54
N ILE A 6 -0.72 -2.07 11.01
CA ILE A 6 -1.97 -2.70 10.65
C ILE A 6 -2.56 -1.95 9.47
N CYS A 7 -3.22 -2.68 8.57
CA CYS A 7 -3.95 -2.10 7.47
C CYS A 7 -4.87 -0.95 7.93
N ALA A 8 -4.72 0.22 7.32
CA ALA A 8 -5.49 1.42 7.64
C ALA A 8 -6.97 1.32 7.22
N LYS A 9 -7.35 0.25 6.50
CA LYS A 9 -8.74 0.04 6.10
C LYS A 9 -9.60 -0.27 7.33
N MET A 10 -10.75 0.41 7.45
CA MET A 10 -11.68 0.16 8.56
C MET A 10 -12.00 -1.34 8.68
N ARG A 11 -11.93 -1.87 9.90
CA ARG A 11 -12.23 -3.27 10.25
C ARG A 11 -11.21 -4.29 9.73
N CYS A 12 -10.11 -3.86 9.13
CA CYS A 12 -9.00 -4.75 8.78
C CYS A 12 -7.98 -4.77 9.92
N THR A 13 -7.60 -5.97 10.35
CA THR A 13 -6.57 -6.21 11.38
C THR A 13 -5.34 -6.90 10.80
N ASP A 14 -5.26 -6.97 9.47
CA ASP A 14 -4.19 -7.64 8.74
C ASP A 14 -2.93 -6.78 8.71
N GLU A 15 -1.76 -7.42 8.62
CA GLU A 15 -0.48 -6.72 8.56
C GLU A 15 -0.35 -5.92 7.26
N ALA A 16 -0.01 -4.63 7.38
CA ALA A 16 0.28 -3.82 6.22
C ALA A 16 1.62 -4.25 5.62
N VAL A 17 1.60 -4.48 4.30
CA VAL A 17 2.79 -4.91 3.53
C VAL A 17 3.15 -3.92 2.44
N ALA A 18 2.29 -2.93 2.19
CA ALA A 18 2.50 -1.91 1.18
C ALA A 18 1.98 -0.57 1.68
N THR A 19 2.58 0.48 1.15
CA THR A 19 2.16 1.85 1.42
C THR A 19 1.59 2.46 0.14
N VAL A 20 0.36 2.94 0.21
CA VAL A 20 -0.39 3.51 -0.92
C VAL A 20 -0.45 5.03 -0.78
N GLY A 21 -0.02 5.72 -1.83
CA GLY A 21 -0.07 7.17 -1.96
C GLY A 21 -0.95 7.60 -3.13
N LEU A 22 -1.57 8.78 -3.00
CA LEU A 22 -2.36 9.40 -4.05
C LEU A 22 -1.64 10.65 -4.54
N SER A 23 -1.11 10.60 -5.77
CA SER A 23 -0.51 11.76 -6.42
C SER A 23 -1.56 12.45 -7.28
N TYR A 24 -2.20 13.48 -6.72
CA TYR A 24 -3.23 14.26 -7.39
C TYR A 24 -2.70 14.99 -8.64
N GLU A 25 -1.47 15.50 -8.59
CA GLU A 25 -0.83 16.19 -9.71
C GLU A 25 -0.71 15.31 -10.95
N ARG A 26 -0.31 14.05 -10.74
CA ARG A 26 -0.13 13.08 -11.82
C ARG A 26 -1.38 12.23 -12.08
N ARG A 27 -2.42 12.38 -11.26
CA ARG A 27 -3.61 11.50 -11.21
C ARG A 27 -3.22 10.03 -11.17
N VAL A 28 -2.30 9.70 -10.27
CA VAL A 28 -1.84 8.32 -10.10
C VAL A 28 -1.94 7.87 -8.65
N VAL A 29 -2.29 6.61 -8.49
CA VAL A 29 -2.21 5.88 -7.24
C VAL A 29 -0.87 5.18 -7.25
N VAL A 30 0.02 5.55 -6.33
CA VAL A 30 1.35 4.96 -6.18
C VAL A 30 1.26 3.89 -5.09
N ILE A 31 1.71 2.68 -5.40
CA ILE A 31 1.78 1.57 -4.47
C ILE A 31 3.25 1.25 -4.33
N GLY A 32 3.83 1.61 -3.18
CA GLY A 32 5.21 1.35 -2.85
C GLY A 32 5.35 0.27 -1.77
N ASP A 33 6.59 -0.12 -1.54
CA ASP A 33 6.94 -1.00 -0.43
C ASP A 33 6.53 -0.37 0.91
N LEU A 34 6.44 -1.20 1.95
CA LEU A 34 6.06 -0.71 3.28
C LEU A 34 7.13 0.28 3.77
N VAL A 35 6.81 1.58 3.77
CA VAL A 35 7.78 2.62 4.14
C VAL A 35 8.34 2.39 5.56
N PRO A 36 9.59 2.74 5.85
CA PRO A 36 10.15 2.52 7.19
C PRO A 36 9.46 3.40 8.26
N GLU A 37 8.98 4.59 7.86
CA GLU A 37 8.40 5.58 8.76
C GLU A 37 6.92 5.82 8.44
N PRO A 38 6.02 5.80 9.44
CA PRO A 38 4.60 6.06 9.23
C PRO A 38 4.38 7.48 8.73
N ASN A 39 3.69 7.61 7.59
CA ASN A 39 3.41 8.90 6.99
C ASN A 39 1.90 9.17 7.01
N PRO A 40 1.42 10.29 7.59
CA PRO A 40 0.00 10.59 7.67
C PRO A 40 -0.66 10.86 6.30
N ASN A 41 0.15 11.16 5.27
CA ASN A 41 -0.34 11.38 3.90
C ASN A 41 -0.42 10.08 3.09
N LEU A 42 0.12 8.97 3.62
CA LEU A 42 0.14 7.67 2.96
C LEU A 42 -0.75 6.69 3.74
N VAL A 43 -1.20 5.66 3.04
CA VAL A 43 -2.14 4.68 3.58
C VAL A 43 -1.50 3.32 3.50
N ASP A 44 -1.20 2.73 4.66
CA ASP A 44 -0.65 1.38 4.73
C ASP A 44 -1.77 0.34 4.54
N LEU A 45 -1.63 -0.54 3.56
CA LEU A 45 -2.63 -1.56 3.23
C LEU A 45 -1.98 -2.96 3.21
N CYS A 46 -2.77 -3.97 3.57
CA CYS A 46 -2.38 -5.37 3.42
C CYS A 46 -2.49 -5.82 1.95
N SER A 47 -1.87 -6.96 1.61
CA SER A 47 -1.83 -7.50 0.24
C SER A 47 -3.23 -7.58 -0.37
N GLN A 48 -4.19 -8.13 0.38
CA GLN A 48 -5.57 -8.29 -0.08
C GLN A 48 -6.27 -6.95 -0.36
N HIS A 49 -5.93 -5.87 0.35
CA HIS A 49 -6.54 -4.56 0.09
C HIS A 49 -5.85 -3.82 -1.05
N VAL A 50 -4.55 -4.03 -1.23
CA VAL A 50 -3.78 -3.51 -2.37
C VAL A 50 -4.29 -4.14 -3.66
N GLU A 51 -4.49 -5.45 -3.69
CA GLU A 51 -4.99 -6.19 -4.87
C GLU A 51 -6.43 -5.81 -5.23
N ARG A 52 -7.25 -5.46 -4.24
CA ARG A 52 -8.64 -5.03 -4.44
C ARG A 52 -8.79 -3.52 -4.61
N LEU A 53 -7.70 -2.76 -4.46
CA LEU A 53 -7.70 -1.32 -4.58
C LEU A 53 -8.10 -0.94 -6.00
N ARG A 54 -9.15 -0.14 -6.13
CA ARG A 54 -9.57 0.41 -7.41
C ARG A 54 -9.23 1.89 -7.48
N PRO A 55 -8.42 2.33 -8.45
CA PRO A 55 -8.15 3.74 -8.63
C PRO A 55 -9.45 4.47 -9.04
N PRO A 56 -9.55 5.79 -8.77
CA PRO A 56 -10.62 6.62 -9.32
C PRO A 56 -10.61 6.61 -10.85
N VAL A 57 -11.75 6.96 -11.48
CA VAL A 57 -11.84 7.03 -12.95
C VAL A 57 -10.84 8.04 -13.50
N GLY A 58 -10.07 7.63 -14.52
CA GLY A 58 -9.03 8.44 -15.14
C GLY A 58 -7.72 8.50 -14.35
N TRP A 59 -7.59 7.76 -13.26
CA TRP A 59 -6.35 7.60 -12.52
C TRP A 59 -5.62 6.33 -12.94
N ARG A 60 -4.28 6.36 -12.90
CA ARG A 60 -3.44 5.18 -13.17
C ARG A 60 -2.88 4.62 -11.88
N VAL A 61 -2.69 3.31 -11.81
CA VAL A 61 -1.95 2.68 -10.72
C VAL A 61 -0.49 2.52 -11.15
N LEU A 62 0.42 2.95 -10.29
CA LEU A 62 1.86 2.71 -10.40
C LEU A 62 2.25 1.83 -9.23
N ASP A 63 2.55 0.57 -9.52
CA ASP A 63 3.11 -0.35 -8.53
C ASP A 63 4.63 -0.32 -8.67
N GLU A 64 5.28 0.27 -7.67
CA GLU A 64 6.73 0.42 -7.56
C GLU A 64 7.30 -0.44 -6.43
N ARG A 65 6.51 -1.40 -5.94
CA ARG A 65 6.99 -2.39 -4.97
C ARG A 65 8.08 -3.22 -5.61
N ALA A 66 9.10 -3.54 -4.82
CA ALA A 66 9.99 -4.60 -5.23
C ALA A 66 9.14 -5.88 -5.31
N PRO A 67 9.28 -6.71 -6.36
CA PRO A 67 8.70 -8.05 -6.31
C PRO A 67 9.26 -8.69 -5.04
N VAL A 68 8.37 -8.98 -4.07
CA VAL A 68 8.78 -9.73 -2.89
C VAL A 68 9.45 -10.99 -3.43
N PRO A 69 10.72 -11.29 -3.09
CA PRO A 69 11.30 -12.56 -3.46
C PRO A 69 10.43 -13.59 -2.76
N THR A 70 9.53 -14.22 -3.51
CA THR A 70 8.73 -15.34 -3.06
C THR A 70 9.71 -16.47 -2.81
N ALA A 71 10.32 -16.47 -1.63
CA ALA A 71 10.95 -17.64 -1.04
C ALA A 71 9.81 -18.59 -0.68
N HIS A 72 9.30 -19.29 -1.70
CA HIS A 72 8.63 -20.56 -1.49
C HIS A 72 9.72 -21.63 -1.30
N PRO A 73 9.54 -22.55 -0.33
CA PRO A 73 10.54 -23.56 0.04
C PRO A 73 10.86 -24.56 -1.07
#